data_AF-A0A2N8ZJ65-F1
#
_entry.id   AF-A0A2N8ZJ65-F1
#
_cell.length_a   1.000
_cell.length_b   1.000
_cell.length_c   1.000
_cell.angle_alpha   90.00
_cell.angle_beta   90.00
_cell.angle_gamma   90.00
#
_symmetry.space_group_name_H-M   'P 1'
#
loop_
_entity.id
_entity.type
_entity.pdbx_description
1 polymer ?
#
loop_
_entity_poly.entity_id
_entity_poly.type
_entity_poly.pdbx_seq_one_letter_code
_entity_poly.pdbx_strand_id
1 'polypeptide(L)'
;MQTHTALEANTAFFSTFAREDAAANFLDYSPELTVESMQWLFSQRPINMTKYNGKDFVTVEAMIFDTVEGCAYVAGDNPNFAGYSQVCFD
;
A
#
# COMPACT_ATOMS: atom_id res chain seq x y z
N MET A 1 20.14 -7.66 -19.56
CA MET A 1 19.72 -7.25 -18.21
C MET A 1 20.46 -5.96 -17.92
N GLN A 2 19.77 -4.82 -17.85
CA GLN A 2 20.43 -3.53 -17.68
C GLN A 2 20.64 -3.30 -16.18
N THR A 3 21.89 -3.18 -15.76
CA THR A 3 22.27 -3.02 -14.34
C THR A 3 22.14 -1.55 -13.96
N HIS A 4 21.16 -1.22 -13.11
CA HIS A 4 21.01 0.13 -12.58
C HIS A 4 22.10 0.44 -11.55
N THR A 5 22.56 1.69 -11.54
CA THR A 5 23.47 2.19 -10.51
C THR A 5 22.73 2.32 -9.16
N ALA A 6 23.46 2.26 -8.04
CA ALA A 6 22.87 2.44 -6.72
C ALA A 6 22.16 3.80 -6.56
N LEU A 7 22.62 4.85 -7.27
CA LEU A 7 21.97 6.16 -7.29
C LEU A 7 20.60 6.12 -8.00
N GLU A 8 20.51 5.45 -9.15
CA GLU A 8 19.25 5.28 -9.88
C GLU A 8 18.25 4.44 -9.07
N ALA A 9 18.73 3.38 -8.40
CA ALA A 9 17.91 2.59 -7.48
C ALA A 9 17.42 3.44 -6.29
N ASN A 10 18.29 4.23 -5.65
CA ASN A 10 17.95 5.10 -4.53
C ASN A 10 16.97 6.22 -4.92
N THR A 11 17.00 6.70 -6.16
CA THR A 11 16.01 7.66 -6.67
C THR A 11 14.60 7.05 -6.74
N ALA A 12 14.49 5.73 -6.92
CA ALA A 12 13.22 5.00 -6.83
C ALA A 12 12.69 4.91 -5.38
N PHE A 13 13.59 4.90 -4.39
CA PHE A 13 13.26 4.89 -2.96
C PHE A 13 13.02 6.27 -2.35
N PHE A 14 13.12 7.37 -3.12
CA PHE A 14 12.89 8.73 -2.61
C PHE A 14 11.52 8.91 -1.94
N SER A 15 10.51 8.18 -2.43
CA SER A 15 9.16 8.18 -1.86
C SER A 15 8.99 7.25 -0.66
N THR A 16 10.04 6.61 -0.13
CA THR A 16 9.93 5.76 1.07
C THR A 16 9.57 6.60 2.30
N PHE A 17 10.29 7.68 2.58
CA PHE A 17 9.95 8.59 3.68
C PHE A 17 8.57 9.21 3.49
N ALA A 18 8.23 9.65 2.27
CA ALA A 18 6.90 10.19 2.00
C ALA A 18 5.77 9.16 2.20
N ARG A 19 6.03 7.85 1.97
CA ARG A 19 5.07 6.77 2.23
C ARG A 19 4.94 6.47 3.71
N GLU A 20 6.06 6.46 4.43
CA GLU A 20 6.11 6.31 5.88
C GLU A 20 5.35 7.48 6.55
N ASP A 21 5.67 8.72 6.19
CA ASP A 21 5.00 9.91 6.71
C ASP A 21 3.51 9.92 6.38
N ALA A 22 3.11 9.53 5.17
CA ALA A 22 1.70 9.46 4.79
C ALA A 22 0.94 8.41 5.62
N ALA A 23 1.55 7.25 5.87
CA ALA A 23 0.96 6.21 6.72
C ALA A 23 0.90 6.68 8.18
N ALA A 24 1.98 7.24 8.72
CA ALA A 24 2.04 7.74 10.09
C ALA A 24 1.00 8.83 10.34
N ASN A 25 0.89 9.83 9.44
CA ASN A 25 -0.12 10.88 9.57
C ASN A 25 -1.55 10.30 9.56
N PHE A 26 -1.82 9.30 8.71
CA PHE A 26 -3.13 8.67 8.73
C PHE A 26 -3.40 7.97 10.06
N LEU A 27 -2.43 7.21 10.58
CA LEU A 27 -2.58 6.50 11.85
C LEU A 27 -2.70 7.44 13.06
N ASP A 28 -2.00 8.57 13.05
CA ASP A 28 -2.03 9.57 14.12
C ASP A 28 -3.38 10.31 14.20
N TYR A 29 -4.04 10.49 13.05
CA TYR A 29 -5.27 11.30 12.95
C TYR A 29 -6.53 10.51 12.60
N SER A 30 -6.44 9.19 12.39
CA SER A 30 -7.62 8.35 12.17
C SER A 30 -8.17 7.84 13.51
N PRO A 31 -9.37 8.28 13.94
CA PRO A 31 -9.95 7.87 15.22
C PRO A 31 -10.35 6.39 15.23
N GLU A 32 -10.54 5.76 14.07
CA GLU A 32 -10.91 4.35 13.93
C GLU A 32 -10.01 3.63 12.90
N LEU A 33 -9.47 2.48 13.30
CA LEU A 33 -8.65 1.60 12.46
C LEU A 33 -9.49 0.40 12.00
N THR A 34 -10.59 0.66 11.30
CA THR A 34 -11.42 -0.40 10.69
C THR A 34 -10.78 -0.95 9.43
N VAL A 35 -11.29 -2.08 8.95
CA VAL A 35 -10.88 -2.66 7.67
C VAL A 35 -11.08 -1.65 6.54
N GLU A 36 -12.20 -0.94 6.50
CA GLU A 36 -12.49 0.07 5.47
C GLU A 36 -11.52 1.25 5.53
N SER A 37 -11.13 1.69 6.73
CA SER A 37 -10.18 2.78 6.87
C SER A 37 -8.77 2.37 6.40
N MET A 38 -8.39 1.11 6.63
CA MET A 38 -7.15 0.55 6.07
C MET A 38 -7.21 0.35 4.55
N GLN A 39 -8.34 -0.12 4.01
CA GLN A 39 -8.56 -0.22 2.56
C GLN A 39 -8.45 1.18 1.92
N TRP A 40 -9.04 2.20 2.56
CA TRP A 40 -8.88 3.58 2.12
C TRP A 40 -7.42 4.00 2.15
N LEU A 41 -6.67 3.76 3.23
CA LEU A 41 -5.25 4.10 3.31
C LEU A 41 -4.44 3.50 2.14
N PHE A 42 -4.66 2.21 1.85
CA PHE A 42 -4.00 1.51 0.75
C PHE A 42 -4.46 1.95 -0.65
N SER A 43 -5.56 2.69 -0.76
CA SER A 43 -5.99 3.31 -2.03
C SER A 43 -5.25 4.63 -2.33
N GLN A 44 -4.65 5.27 -1.32
CA GLN A 44 -4.08 6.61 -1.41
C GLN A 44 -2.63 6.64 -1.87
N ARG A 45 -2.26 7.66 -2.67
CA ARG A 45 -0.85 7.99 -2.95
C ARG A 45 -0.25 8.73 -1.75
N PRO A 46 1.05 8.56 -1.44
CA PRO A 46 2.06 7.82 -2.21
C PRO A 46 2.14 6.32 -1.90
N ILE A 47 1.30 5.78 -1.02
CA ILE A 47 1.31 4.36 -0.61
C ILE A 47 0.90 3.46 -1.78
N ASN A 48 -0.23 3.76 -2.41
CA ASN A 48 -0.67 3.12 -3.63
C ASN A 48 0.14 3.65 -4.82
N MET A 49 1.08 2.84 -5.31
CA MET A 49 1.92 3.21 -6.43
C MET A 49 1.21 2.92 -7.76
N THR A 50 1.20 3.92 -8.63
CA THR A 50 0.78 3.79 -10.02
C THR A 50 1.86 4.36 -10.93
N LYS A 51 1.86 3.93 -12.19
CA LYS A 51 2.81 4.38 -13.20
C LYS A 51 2.75 5.90 -13.29
N TYR A 52 3.86 6.58 -12.98
CA TYR A 52 3.90 8.04 -12.93
C TYR A 52 5.28 8.56 -13.32
N ASN A 53 5.30 9.54 -14.23
CA ASN A 53 6.50 10.27 -14.64
C ASN A 53 7.71 9.36 -14.98
N GLY A 54 7.49 8.31 -15.76
CA GLY A 54 8.56 7.37 -16.16
C GLY A 54 9.02 6.40 -15.07
N LYS A 55 8.32 6.33 -13.92
CA LYS A 55 8.56 5.30 -12.89
C LYS A 55 7.83 4.00 -13.27
N ASP A 56 8.57 2.89 -13.23
CA ASP A 56 8.10 1.56 -13.68
C ASP A 56 7.54 0.69 -12.54
N PHE A 57 7.32 1.26 -11.35
CA PHE A 57 6.81 0.53 -10.20
C PHE A 57 5.31 0.79 -9.99
N VAL A 58 4.58 -0.28 -9.69
CA VAL A 58 3.15 -0.28 -9.39
C VAL A 58 2.89 -1.12 -8.15
N THR A 59 1.84 -0.80 -7.40
CA THR A 59 1.30 -1.69 -6.36
C THR A 59 0.67 -2.90 -7.03
N VAL A 60 1.08 -4.09 -6.62
CA VAL A 60 0.60 -5.38 -7.16
C VAL A 60 -0.24 -6.17 -6.16
N GLU A 61 -0.26 -5.78 -4.90
CA GLU A 61 -1.04 -6.43 -3.85
C GLU A 61 -1.22 -5.48 -2.66
N ALA A 62 -2.36 -5.59 -1.97
CA ALA A 62 -2.57 -5.01 -0.66
C ALA A 62 -3.25 -6.02 0.26
N MET A 63 -2.78 -6.13 1.51
CA MET A 63 -3.31 -7.04 2.51
C MET A 63 -3.60 -6.32 3.82
N ILE A 64 -4.71 -6.68 4.46
CA ILE A 64 -5.12 -6.20 5.78
C ILE A 64 -5.43 -7.42 6.64
N PHE A 65 -4.82 -7.52 7.81
CA PHE A 65 -5.16 -8.53 8.80
C PHE A 65 -5.96 -7.87 9.91
N ASP A 66 -7.24 -8.20 9.99
CA ASP A 66 -8.07 -7.93 11.15
C ASP A 66 -7.84 -9.02 12.18
N THR A 67 -7.01 -8.70 13.17
CA THR A 67 -6.64 -9.66 14.23
C THR A 67 -7.72 -9.84 15.29
N VAL A 68 -8.73 -8.95 15.33
CA VAL A 68 -9.85 -9.08 16.28
C VAL A 68 -10.81 -10.14 15.78
N GLU A 69 -11.18 -10.05 14.52
CA GLU A 69 -12.10 -11.00 13.86
C GLU A 69 -11.39 -12.22 13.27
N GLY A 70 -10.05 -12.23 13.26
CA GLY A 70 -9.26 -13.33 12.68
C GLY A 70 -9.39 -13.43 11.17
N CYS A 71 -9.56 -12.30 10.47
CA CYS A 71 -9.77 -12.27 9.01
C CYS A 71 -8.64 -11.55 8.28
N ALA A 72 -8.28 -12.07 7.11
CA ALA A 72 -7.41 -11.42 6.14
C ALA A 72 -8.24 -10.89 4.97
N TYR A 73 -7.94 -9.67 4.54
CA TYR A 73 -8.52 -9.04 3.37
C TYR A 73 -7.41 -8.78 2.35
N VAL A 74 -7.53 -9.35 1.15
CA VAL A 74 -6.48 -9.31 0.12
C VAL A 74 -7.03 -8.77 -1.18
N ALA A 75 -6.42 -7.69 -1.69
CA ALA A 75 -6.56 -7.23 -3.07
C ALA A 75 -5.38 -7.78 -3.88
N GLY A 76 -5.65 -8.73 -4.78
CA GLY A 76 -4.65 -9.41 -5.61
C GLY A 76 -4.12 -8.60 -6.81
N ASP A 77 -4.38 -7.30 -6.82
CA ASP A 77 -3.81 -6.29 -7.72
C ASP A 77 -3.89 -4.95 -6.98
N ASN A 78 -3.58 -3.84 -7.66
CA ASN A 78 -3.79 -2.50 -7.16
C ASN A 78 -5.22 -2.35 -6.57
N PRO A 79 -5.38 -1.88 -5.33
CA PRO A 79 -6.68 -1.81 -4.66
C PRO A 79 -7.66 -0.81 -5.29
N ASN A 80 -7.19 0.06 -6.20
CA ASN A 80 -8.08 0.91 -7.00
C ASN A 80 -8.70 0.18 -8.21
N PHE A 81 -8.18 -0.98 -8.59
CA PHE A 81 -8.63 -1.77 -9.74
C PHE A 81 -9.17 -3.15 -9.33
N ALA A 82 -8.69 -3.71 -8.22
CA ALA A 82 -9.16 -4.96 -7.65
C ALA A 82 -9.89 -4.72 -6.33
N GLY A 83 -11.03 -5.39 -6.16
CA GLY A 83 -11.70 -5.47 -4.86
C GLY A 83 -10.94 -6.38 -3.89
N TYR A 84 -11.25 -6.23 -2.60
CA TYR A 84 -10.69 -7.09 -1.56
C TYR A 84 -11.49 -8.39 -1.45
N SER A 85 -10.78 -9.51 -1.48
CA SER A 85 -11.30 -10.82 -1.06
C SER A 85 -11.07 -11.01 0.44
N GLN A 86 -11.99 -11.69 1.13
CA GLN A 86 -11.90 -11.95 2.58
C GLN A 86 -11.69 -13.44 2.83
N VAL A 87 -10.76 -13.77 3.74
CA VAL A 87 -10.51 -15.12 4.25
C VAL A 87 -10.44 -15.04 5.76
N CYS A 88 -11.32 -15.72 6.49
CA CYS A 88 -11.27 -15.79 7.95
C CYS A 88 -10.67 -17.11 8.40
N PHE A 89 -9.85 -17.05 9.44
CA PHE A 89 -9.23 -18.21 10.07
C PHE A 89 -10.13 -18.65 11.23
N ASP A 90 -10.72 -19.84 11.11
CA ASP A 90 -11.50 -20.49 12.16
C ASP A 90 -10.63 -20.98 13.33
#